data_AF-A0A431IGV4-F1
#
_entry.id   AF-A0A431IGV4-F1
#
_cell.length_a   1.000
_cell.length_b   1.000
_cell.length_c   1.000
_cell.angle_alpha   90.00
_cell.angle_beta   90.00
_cell.angle_gamma   90.00
#
_symmetry.space_group_name_H-M   'P 1'
#
loop_
_entity.id
_entity.type
_entity.pdbx_description
1 polymer ?
#
loop_
_entity_poly.entity_id
_entity_poly.type
_entity_poly.pdbx_seq_one_letter_code
_entity_poly.pdbx_strand_id
1 'polypeptide(L)'
;MAMMDPATRSNAWTLAIGTYRGAKLVVACARQWIPQPGAPLSPSAVFGEMAPLLKAYGLDAVTTDQWSTDALRELANLAGIDLIEQAWNADRKTECYGALATRFAEGTIEVPLDPDLVDDLKMVKRRVTQEGVSIVLPERKHANGLKRHCDYA
;
A
#
# COMPACT_ATOMS: atom_id res chain seq x y z
N MET A 1 8.76 -2.93 -9.12
CA MET A 1 7.77 -3.77 -8.42
C MET A 1 6.59 -2.91 -7.99
N ALA A 2 5.39 -3.46 -7.99
CA ALA A 2 4.17 -2.78 -7.55
C ALA A 2 3.51 -3.56 -6.41
N MET A 3 3.02 -2.84 -5.40
CA MET A 3 2.34 -3.35 -4.22
C MET A 3 1.02 -2.60 -4.06
N MET A 4 -0.05 -3.28 -3.68
CA MET A 4 -1.35 -2.66 -3.39
C MET A 4 -1.97 -3.19 -2.10
N ASP A 5 -2.71 -2.33 -1.42
CA ASP A 5 -3.59 -2.66 -0.30
C ASP A 5 -5.05 -2.37 -0.70
N PRO A 6 -5.87 -3.40 -0.99
CA PRO A 6 -7.21 -3.21 -1.52
C PRO A 6 -8.22 -2.87 -0.43
N ALA A 7 -8.98 -1.80 -0.64
CA ALA A 7 -10.13 -1.47 0.19
C ALA A 7 -11.27 -0.89 -0.64
N THR A 8 -12.52 -1.17 -0.26
CA THR A 8 -13.69 -0.76 -1.06
C THR A 8 -14.65 0.18 -0.34
N ARG A 9 -14.78 0.11 0.99
CA ARG A 9 -15.87 0.78 1.72
C ARG A 9 -15.43 1.94 2.60
N SER A 10 -14.50 1.70 3.52
CA SER A 10 -14.16 2.66 4.57
C SER A 10 -12.74 3.19 4.50
N ASN A 11 -11.80 2.40 3.98
CA ASN A 11 -10.39 2.77 3.85
C ASN A 11 -10.07 3.07 2.39
N ALA A 12 -8.97 3.78 2.16
CA ALA A 12 -8.46 3.99 0.83
C ALA A 12 -7.87 2.69 0.25
N TRP A 13 -8.01 2.51 -1.05
CA TRP A 13 -7.22 1.54 -1.82
C TRP A 13 -5.89 2.21 -2.16
N THR A 14 -4.75 1.55 -1.91
CA THR A 14 -3.43 2.14 -2.22
C THR A 14 -2.62 1.32 -3.21
N LEU A 15 -1.72 2.03 -3.90
CA LEU A 15 -0.74 1.48 -4.82
C LEU A 15 0.60 2.17 -4.57
N ALA A 16 1.65 1.37 -4.38
CA ALA A 16 3.03 1.83 -4.34
C ALA A 16 3.84 1.13 -5.43
N ILE A 17 4.56 1.90 -6.25
CA ILE A 17 5.50 1.40 -7.25
C ILE A 17 6.91 1.74 -6.80
N GLY A 18 7.69 0.71 -6.52
CA GLY A 18 9.08 0.81 -6.07
C GLY A 18 10.07 0.24 -7.09
N THR A 19 11.28 0.78 -7.11
CA THR A 19 12.41 0.24 -7.88
C THR A 19 13.72 0.42 -7.11
N TYR A 20 14.76 -0.31 -7.52
CA TYR A 20 16.11 -0.06 -7.03
C TYR A 20 16.87 0.82 -8.00
N ARG A 21 17.51 1.88 -7.48
CA ARG A 21 18.48 2.70 -8.20
C ARG A 21 19.84 2.50 -7.55
N GLY A 22 20.63 1.58 -8.10
CA GLY A 22 21.82 1.07 -7.42
C GLY A 22 21.42 0.35 -6.12
N ALA A 23 22.00 0.77 -4.99
CA ALA A 23 21.66 0.22 -3.67
C ALA A 23 20.43 0.88 -3.02
N LYS A 24 19.91 1.98 -3.58
CA LYS A 24 18.78 2.71 -2.99
C LYS A 24 17.45 2.16 -3.45
N LEU A 25 16.51 1.99 -2.52
CA LEU A 25 15.11 1.76 -2.82
C LEU A 25 14.43 3.10 -3.13
N VAL A 26 13.73 3.20 -4.26
CA VAL A 26 13.03 4.42 -4.67
C VAL A 26 11.56 4.08 -4.86
N VAL A 27 10.68 4.74 -4.11
CA VAL A 27 9.24 4.73 -4.40
C VAL A 27 9.00 5.74 -5.52
N ALA A 28 8.77 5.25 -6.72
CA ALA A 28 8.59 6.04 -7.92
C ALA A 28 7.16 6.58 -8.07
N CYS A 29 6.19 5.91 -7.48
CA CYS A 29 4.79 6.31 -7.46
C CYS A 29 4.14 5.84 -6.16
N ALA A 30 3.35 6.72 -5.54
CA ALA A 30 2.39 6.37 -4.51
C ALA A 30 1.06 6.98 -4.95
N ARG A 31 -0.01 6.17 -4.95
CA ARG A 31 -1.36 6.61 -5.30
C ARG A 31 -2.36 5.96 -4.38
N GLN A 32 -3.42 6.70 -4.08
CA GLN A 32 -4.56 6.21 -3.31
C GLN A 32 -5.87 6.56 -4.02
N TRP A 33 -6.86 5.69 -3.86
CA TRP A 33 -8.24 5.94 -4.22
C TRP A 33 -9.04 5.96 -2.92
N ILE A 34 -9.78 7.03 -2.67
CA ILE A 34 -10.53 7.21 -1.42
C ILE A 34 -12.02 7.06 -1.73
N PRO A 35 -12.75 6.13 -1.08
CA PRO A 35 -14.21 6.03 -1.24
C PRO A 35 -14.89 7.32 -0.79
N GLN A 36 -16.10 7.61 -1.29
CA GLN A 36 -16.91 8.71 -0.78
C GLN A 36 -17.98 8.17 0.18
N PRO A 37 -18.48 8.98 1.13
CA PRO A 37 -19.56 8.55 2.01
C PRO A 37 -20.78 8.05 1.21
N GLY A 38 -21.15 6.78 1.42
CA GLY A 38 -22.25 6.13 0.69
C GLY A 38 -21.93 5.67 -0.73
N ALA A 39 -20.71 5.88 -1.22
CA ALA A 39 -20.25 5.45 -2.54
C ALA A 39 -18.92 4.67 -2.44
N PRO A 40 -18.98 3.33 -2.28
CA PRO A 40 -17.79 2.49 -2.20
C PRO A 40 -17.02 2.50 -3.52
N LEU A 41 -15.71 2.24 -3.45
CA LEU A 41 -14.88 2.06 -4.64
C LEU A 41 -15.32 0.80 -5.40
N SER A 42 -15.39 0.94 -6.72
CA SER A 42 -15.55 -0.18 -7.64
C SER A 42 -14.17 -0.76 -7.97
N PRO A 43 -13.86 -2.02 -7.63
CA PRO A 43 -12.56 -2.61 -7.96
C PRO A 43 -12.26 -2.58 -9.46
N SER A 44 -13.28 -2.78 -10.30
CA SER A 44 -13.13 -2.71 -11.76
C SER A 44 -12.72 -1.31 -12.24
N ALA A 45 -13.29 -0.25 -11.63
CA ALA A 45 -12.88 1.12 -11.94
C ALA A 45 -11.46 1.41 -11.48
N VAL A 46 -11.11 0.99 -10.26
CA VAL A 46 -9.75 1.14 -9.71
C VAL A 46 -8.72 0.41 -10.58
N PHE A 47 -8.98 -0.85 -10.97
CA PHE A 47 -8.09 -1.59 -11.88
C PHE A 47 -8.00 -0.95 -13.27
N GLY A 48 -9.09 -0.39 -13.78
CA GLY A 48 -9.10 0.37 -15.03
C GLY A 48 -8.20 1.61 -14.99
N GLU A 49 -8.09 2.27 -13.84
CA GLU A 49 -7.14 3.37 -13.62
C GLU A 49 -5.70 2.89 -13.36
N MET A 50 -5.55 1.74 -12.68
CA MET A 50 -4.24 1.17 -12.35
C MET A 50 -3.53 0.62 -13.58
N ALA A 51 -4.23 -0.05 -14.49
CA ALA A 51 -3.63 -0.70 -15.66
C ALA A 51 -2.76 0.24 -16.52
N PRO A 52 -3.23 1.44 -16.96
CA PRO A 52 -2.39 2.36 -17.72
C PRO A 52 -1.23 2.91 -16.89
N LEU A 53 -1.43 3.10 -15.57
CA LEU A 53 -0.37 3.56 -14.67
C LEU A 53 0.74 2.51 -14.56
N LEU A 54 0.40 1.23 -14.30
CA LEU A 54 1.37 0.13 -14.25
C LEU A 54 2.11 -0.02 -15.58
N LYS A 55 1.40 0.04 -16.71
CA LYS A 55 2.00 0.00 -18.05
C LYS A 55 3.00 1.12 -18.31
N ALA A 56 2.73 2.34 -17.82
CA ALA A 56 3.68 3.45 -17.93
C ALA A 56 5.01 3.19 -17.18
N TYR A 57 4.99 2.32 -16.16
CA TYR A 57 6.19 1.86 -15.45
C TYR A 57 6.71 0.50 -15.97
N GLY A 58 6.15 -0.03 -17.06
CA GLY A 58 6.54 -1.32 -17.63
C GLY A 58 6.16 -2.53 -16.76
N LEU A 59 5.09 -2.41 -15.97
CA LEU A 59 4.59 -3.45 -15.09
C LEU A 59 3.23 -3.96 -15.56
N ASP A 60 3.02 -5.25 -15.41
CA ASP A 60 1.77 -5.98 -15.65
C ASP A 60 1.29 -6.72 -14.38
N ALA A 61 2.15 -6.90 -13.38
CA ALA A 61 1.81 -7.55 -12.12
C ALA A 61 1.82 -6.61 -10.91
N VAL A 62 0.96 -6.89 -9.93
CA VAL A 62 0.89 -6.20 -8.63
C VAL A 62 0.75 -7.19 -7.48
N THR A 63 1.51 -6.98 -6.42
CA THR A 63 1.44 -7.79 -5.20
C THR A 63 0.36 -7.29 -4.26
N THR A 64 -0.42 -8.20 -3.68
CA THR A 64 -1.50 -7.89 -2.73
C THR A 64 -1.56 -8.89 -1.59
N ASP A 65 -2.28 -8.56 -0.52
CA ASP A 65 -2.46 -9.46 0.61
C ASP A 65 -3.46 -10.60 0.31
N GLN A 66 -3.42 -11.64 1.12
CA GLN A 66 -4.14 -12.90 0.87
C GLN A 66 -5.66 -12.81 1.09
N TRP A 67 -6.18 -11.68 1.60
CA TRP A 67 -7.52 -11.66 2.22
C TRP A 67 -8.69 -11.33 1.28
N SER A 68 -8.46 -11.09 -0.02
CA SER A 68 -9.55 -10.70 -0.94
C SER A 68 -9.35 -11.16 -2.40
N THR A 69 -8.57 -12.21 -2.64
CA THR A 69 -7.88 -12.38 -3.93
C THR A 69 -8.70 -13.00 -5.04
N ASP A 70 -9.62 -13.94 -4.79
CA ASP A 70 -10.27 -14.65 -5.91
C ASP A 70 -11.18 -13.74 -6.75
N ALA A 71 -12.05 -12.96 -6.11
CA ALA A 71 -12.93 -12.02 -6.81
C ALA A 71 -12.15 -10.84 -7.42
N LEU A 72 -11.08 -10.39 -6.76
CA LEU A 72 -10.24 -9.31 -7.28
C LEU A 72 -9.37 -9.79 -8.45
N ARG A 73 -8.93 -11.05 -8.44
CA ARG A 73 -8.09 -11.63 -9.50
C ARG A 73 -8.82 -11.65 -10.84
N GLU A 74 -10.09 -12.04 -10.87
CA GLU A 74 -10.86 -12.03 -12.11
C GLU A 74 -10.96 -10.60 -12.68
N LEU A 75 -11.29 -9.61 -11.83
CA LEU A 75 -11.42 -8.21 -12.24
C LEU A 75 -10.07 -7.60 -12.67
N ALA A 76 -8.98 -7.96 -11.99
CA ALA A 76 -7.63 -7.55 -12.35
C ALA A 76 -7.20 -8.14 -13.70
N ASN A 77 -7.47 -9.44 -13.91
CA ASN A 77 -7.16 -10.13 -15.17
C ASN A 77 -7.91 -9.49 -16.35
N LEU A 78 -9.17 -9.09 -16.17
CA LEU A 78 -9.94 -8.36 -17.18
C LEU A 78 -9.32 -7.00 -17.53
N ALA A 79 -8.65 -6.35 -16.59
CA ALA A 79 -7.88 -5.13 -16.81
C ALA A 79 -6.46 -5.38 -17.35
N GLY A 80 -6.06 -6.65 -17.49
CA GLY A 80 -4.72 -7.08 -17.90
C GLY A 80 -3.67 -6.89 -16.83
N ILE A 81 -4.03 -7.12 -15.56
CA ILE A 81 -3.15 -7.04 -14.39
C ILE A 81 -3.08 -8.41 -13.71
N ASP A 82 -1.86 -8.93 -13.52
CA ASP A 82 -1.61 -10.16 -12.78
C ASP A 82 -1.50 -9.89 -11.26
N LEU A 83 -2.33 -10.55 -10.45
CA LEU A 83 -2.26 -10.44 -8.99
C LEU A 83 -1.34 -11.49 -8.39
N ILE A 84 -0.31 -11.03 -7.69
CA ILE A 84 0.61 -11.88 -6.92
C ILE A 84 0.19 -11.84 -5.45
N GLU A 85 -0.27 -12.96 -4.91
CA GLU A 85 -0.59 -13.05 -3.49
C GLU A 85 0.68 -13.11 -2.65
N GLN A 86 0.73 -12.30 -1.59
CA GLN A 86 1.76 -12.39 -0.59
C GLN A 86 1.13 -12.42 0.81
N ALA A 87 1.29 -13.55 1.50
CA ALA A 87 0.84 -13.69 2.87
C ALA A 87 1.61 -12.75 3.81
N TRP A 88 0.87 -11.92 4.53
CA TRP A 88 1.37 -11.07 5.62
C TRP A 88 1.07 -11.75 6.96
N ASN A 89 2.11 -12.26 7.62
CA ASN A 89 2.04 -12.67 9.02
C ASN A 89 2.67 -11.59 9.92
N ALA A 90 2.42 -11.65 11.22
CA ALA A 90 2.88 -10.63 12.17
C ALA A 90 4.41 -10.46 12.21
N ASP A 91 5.15 -11.56 12.05
CA ASP A 91 6.61 -11.58 12.05
C ASP A 91 7.18 -10.87 10.82
N ARG A 92 6.68 -11.24 9.63
CA ARG A 92 7.05 -10.59 8.36
C ARG A 92 6.68 -9.12 8.37
N LYS A 93 5.54 -8.76 8.96
CA LYS A 93 5.14 -7.36 9.14
C LYS A 93 6.21 -6.61 9.95
N THR A 94 6.57 -7.13 11.13
CA THR A 94 7.58 -6.52 12.00
C THR A 94 8.95 -6.42 11.31
N GLU A 95 9.37 -7.44 10.59
CA GLU A 95 10.61 -7.45 9.82
C GLU A 95 10.61 -6.37 8.73
N CYS A 96 9.55 -6.29 7.92
CA CYS A 96 9.44 -5.29 6.86
C CYS A 96 9.45 -3.86 7.39
N TYR A 97 8.72 -3.54 8.47
CA TYR A 97 8.77 -2.21 9.09
C TYR A 97 10.12 -1.92 9.74
N GLY A 98 10.78 -2.92 10.33
CA GLY A 98 12.13 -2.80 10.85
C GLY A 98 13.13 -2.44 9.75
N ALA A 99 13.11 -3.19 8.64
CA ALA A 99 13.95 -2.94 7.48
C ALA A 99 13.67 -1.56 6.84
N LEU A 100 12.40 -1.15 6.78
CA LEU A 100 12.00 0.17 6.27
C LEU A 100 12.59 1.29 7.14
N ALA A 101 12.46 1.18 8.47
CA ALA A 101 13.03 2.15 9.41
C ALA A 101 14.55 2.26 9.29
N THR A 102 15.25 1.12 9.15
CA THR A 102 16.71 1.09 8.90
C THR A 102 17.07 1.82 7.61
N ARG A 103 16.33 1.57 6.52
CA ARG A 103 16.59 2.25 5.23
C ARG A 103 16.41 3.77 5.31
N PHE A 104 15.41 4.25 6.06
CA PHE A 104 15.25 5.67 6.32
C PHE A 104 16.42 6.24 7.13
N ALA A 105 16.85 5.54 8.19
CA ALA A 105 17.98 5.96 9.01
C ALA A 105 19.30 6.02 8.22
N GLU A 106 19.50 5.09 7.29
CA GLU A 106 20.69 5.01 6.44
C GLU A 106 20.63 5.91 5.18
N GLY A 107 19.48 6.53 4.90
CA GLY A 107 19.27 7.31 3.66
C GLY A 107 19.29 6.45 2.39
N THR A 108 18.98 5.15 2.51
CA THR A 108 18.95 4.18 1.41
C THR A 108 17.54 3.96 0.84
N ILE A 109 16.57 4.79 1.26
CA ILE A 109 15.24 4.89 0.65
C ILE A 109 14.93 6.33 0.24
N GLU A 110 14.28 6.48 -0.91
CA GLU A 110 13.73 7.73 -1.41
C GLU A 110 12.21 7.55 -1.63
N VAL A 111 11.41 8.48 -1.12
CA VAL A 111 9.95 8.48 -1.27
C VAL A 111 9.47 9.79 -1.88
N PRO A 112 8.33 9.82 -2.61
CA PRO A 112 7.75 11.06 -3.10
C PRO A 112 7.42 12.01 -1.95
N LEU A 113 7.52 13.31 -2.20
CA LEU A 113 7.06 14.35 -1.26
C LEU A 113 5.54 14.52 -1.34
N ASP A 114 4.82 13.42 -1.14
CA ASP A 114 3.37 13.40 -0.97
C ASP A 114 3.07 13.61 0.53
N PRO A 115 2.30 14.66 0.91
CA PRO A 115 2.03 14.94 2.32
C PRO A 115 1.34 13.80 3.06
N ASP A 116 0.42 13.09 2.40
CA ASP A 116 -0.35 11.99 2.98
C ASP A 116 0.55 10.76 3.21
N LEU A 117 1.45 10.46 2.27
CA LEU A 117 2.47 9.42 2.43
C LEU A 117 3.43 9.72 3.57
N VAL A 118 3.94 10.96 3.64
CA VAL A 118 4.89 11.38 4.68
C VAL A 118 4.25 11.32 6.06
N ASP A 119 2.99 11.77 6.17
CA ASP A 119 2.26 11.76 7.44
C ASP A 119 1.96 10.32 7.90
N ASP A 120 1.57 9.43 6.99
CA ASP A 120 1.34 8.02 7.33
C ASP A 120 2.61 7.35 7.85
N LEU A 121 3.74 7.52 7.16
CA LEU A 121 5.03 6.94 7.55
C LEU A 121 5.50 7.44 8.93
N LYS A 122 5.27 8.71 9.26
CA LYS A 122 5.61 9.28 10.58
C LYS A 122 4.74 8.74 11.71
N MET A 123 3.55 8.26 11.40
CA MET A 123 2.55 7.85 12.39
C MET A 123 2.65 6.37 12.76
N VAL A 124 3.36 5.56 11.97
CA VAL A 124 3.61 4.14 12.28
C VAL A 124 4.33 4.03 13.62
N LYS A 125 3.73 3.30 14.58
CA LYS A 125 4.30 3.12 15.92
C LYS A 125 4.65 1.67 16.16
N ARG A 126 5.88 1.43 16.60
CA ARG A 126 6.27 0.13 17.16
C ARG A 126 5.80 0.05 18.62
N ARG A 127 4.96 -0.94 18.94
CA ARG A 127 4.50 -1.22 20.30
C ARG A 127 5.09 -2.53 20.78
N VAL A 128 5.82 -2.47 21.89
CA VAL A 128 6.39 -3.65 22.56
C VAL A 128 5.48 -4.01 23.73
N THR A 129 5.00 -5.24 23.78
CA THR A 129 4.23 -5.81 24.88
C THR A 129 5.00 -6.99 25.51
N GLN A 130 4.51 -7.52 26.63
CA GLN A 130 5.09 -8.74 27.23
C GLN A 130 4.99 -9.97 26.30
N GLU A 131 4.06 -9.95 25.35
CA GLU A 131 3.77 -11.04 24.40
C GLU A 131 4.57 -10.92 23.10
N GLY A 132 5.18 -9.76 22.83
CA GLY A 132 5.99 -9.56 21.63
C GLY A 132 6.02 -8.12 21.10
N VAL A 133 6.55 -7.96 19.89
CA VAL A 133 6.57 -6.68 19.17
C VAL A 133 5.41 -6.64 18.19
N SER A 134 4.68 -5.53 18.17
CA SER A 134 3.59 -5.28 17.22
C SER A 134 3.76 -3.91 16.56
N ILE A 135 3.23 -3.77 15.35
CA ILE A 135 3.16 -2.50 14.64
C ILE A 135 1.73 -1.96 14.77
N VAL A 136 1.62 -0.73 15.27
CA VAL A 136 0.36 -0.01 15.48
C VAL A 136 0.25 1.08 14.43
N LEU A 137 -0.80 1.00 13.63
CA LEU A 137 -1.21 2.03 12.67
C LEU A 137 -2.35 2.81 13.31
N PRO A 138 -2.16 4.08 13.73
CA PRO A 138 -3.21 4.85 14.38
C PRO A 138 -4.33 5.23 13.39
N GLU A 139 -5.59 5.14 13.84
CA GLU A 139 -6.74 5.58 13.05
C GLU A 139 -6.86 7.13 13.02
N ARG A 140 -7.07 7.67 11.82
CA ARG A 140 -7.39 9.09 11.53
C ARG A 140 -8.65 9.18 10.67
N LYS A 141 -9.06 10.41 10.36
CA LYS A 141 -10.09 10.67 9.34
C LYS A 141 -9.46 11.29 8.10
N HIS A 142 -9.85 10.80 6.93
CA HIS A 142 -9.66 11.52 5.67
C HIS A 142 -10.42 12.86 5.70
N ALA A 143 -10.09 13.77 4.77
CA ALA A 143 -10.78 15.04 4.62
C ALA A 143 -12.31 14.89 4.41
N ASN A 144 -12.76 13.77 3.84
CA ASN A 144 -14.17 13.43 3.63
C ASN A 144 -14.84 12.75 4.85
N GLY A 145 -14.14 12.64 5.98
CA GLY A 145 -14.67 12.11 7.24
C GLY A 145 -14.60 10.59 7.41
N LEU A 146 -14.18 9.83 6.38
CA LEU A 146 -13.98 8.38 6.46
C LEU A 146 -12.69 8.01 7.20
N LYS A 147 -12.60 6.75 7.64
CA LYS A 147 -11.43 6.24 8.38
C LYS A 147 -10.20 6.17 7.48
N ARG A 148 -9.06 6.62 7.99
CA ARG A 148 -7.71 6.48 7.42
C ARG A 148 -6.89 5.65 8.39
N HIS A 149 -6.21 4.62 7.93
CA HIS A 149 -5.46 3.69 8.78
C HIS A 149 -4.01 3.56 8.29
N CYS A 150 -3.35 4.72 8.13
CA CYS A 150 -2.02 4.81 7.52
C CYS A 150 -1.97 4.05 6.18
N ASP A 151 -2.83 4.43 5.24
CA ASP A 151 -3.16 3.60 4.08
C ASP A 151 -1.95 3.33 3.16
N TYR A 152 -0.89 4.13 3.25
CA TYR A 152 0.38 3.91 2.55
C TYR A 152 1.42 3.06 3.29
N ALA A 153 1.19 2.70 4.55
CA ALA A 153 2.18 2.09 5.44
C ALA A 153 2.19 0.57 5.40
#